data_AF-A0A0C9TD26-F1
#
_entry.id   AF-A0A0C9TD26-F1
#
_cell.length_a   1.000
_cell.length_b   1.000
_cell.length_c   1.000
_cell.angle_alpha   90.00
_cell.angle_beta   90.00
_cell.angle_gamma   90.00
#
_symmetry.space_group_name_H-M   'P 1'
#
loop_
_entity.id
_entity.type
_entity.pdbx_description
1 polymer ?
#
loop_
_entity_poly.entity_id
_entity_poly.type
_entity_poly.pdbx_seq_one_letter_code
_entity_poly.pdbx_strand_id
1 'polypeptide(L)'
;QVTVGKDGQLAFSPNQIVARKGETVVFTFFPKAHSATTSSFNDPCNPLLGGTDNFDSGLMPVAANTTFGFPTYNITVQDDTKPIWIHCKQPGPPAHCGQGMVMAINAPTTGNTFDAFLAKAKLTATTTTTSSASTA
;
A
#
# COMPACT_ATOMS: atom_id res chain seq x y z
N GLN A 1 -7.20 -6.87 10.98
CA GLN A 1 -7.29 -7.44 9.62
C GLN A 1 -7.48 -6.29 8.63
N VAL A 2 -6.86 -6.38 7.46
CA VAL A 2 -7.01 -5.45 6.34
C VAL A 2 -7.34 -6.27 5.10
N THR A 3 -8.40 -5.89 4.40
CA THR A 3 -8.77 -6.50 3.12
C THR A 3 -8.16 -5.70 1.98
N VAL A 4 -7.67 -6.39 0.95
CA VAL A 4 -6.94 -5.78 -0.17
C VAL A 4 -7.66 -6.16 -1.46
N GLY A 5 -8.25 -5.17 -2.15
CA GLY A 5 -8.98 -5.44 -3.40
C GLY A 5 -10.42 -5.96 -3.23
N LYS A 6 -10.95 -5.98 -2.00
CA LYS A 6 -12.24 -6.61 -1.70
C LYS A 6 -13.38 -5.94 -2.47
N ASP A 7 -14.36 -6.73 -2.90
CA ASP A 7 -15.55 -6.27 -3.63
C ASP A 7 -15.19 -5.46 -4.91
N GLY A 8 -14.05 -5.80 -5.52
CA GLY A 8 -13.54 -5.18 -6.74
C GLY A 8 -12.92 -3.79 -6.56
N GLN A 9 -12.80 -3.32 -5.31
CA GLN A 9 -12.27 -2.00 -4.98
C GLN A 9 -10.77 -1.89 -5.24
N LEU A 10 -10.30 -0.71 -5.63
CA LEU A 10 -8.87 -0.38 -5.70
C LEU A 10 -8.42 0.20 -4.36
N ALA A 11 -8.48 -0.59 -3.29
CA ALA A 11 -8.25 -0.09 -1.94
C ALA A 11 -7.72 -1.15 -0.98
N PHE A 12 -7.06 -0.67 0.07
CA PHE A 12 -6.96 -1.33 1.36
C PHE A 12 -8.17 -0.94 2.20
N SER A 13 -8.80 -1.88 2.90
CA SER A 13 -9.94 -1.60 3.76
C SER A 13 -9.81 -2.32 5.12
N PRO A 14 -9.71 -1.57 6.24
CA PRO A 14 -9.50 -0.11 6.30
C PRO A 14 -8.15 0.32 5.70
N ASN A 15 -8.06 1.56 5.22
CA ASN A 15 -6.82 2.16 4.67
C ASN A 15 -5.97 2.90 5.72
N GLN A 16 -6.46 3.01 6.95
CA GLN A 16 -5.70 3.50 8.07
C GLN A 16 -6.07 2.67 9.30
N ILE A 17 -5.05 2.19 10.03
CA ILE A 17 -5.23 1.47 11.28
C ILE A 17 -4.24 1.94 12.33
N VAL A 18 -4.54 1.63 13.59
CA VAL A 18 -3.60 1.71 14.71
C VAL A 18 -3.27 0.29 15.14
N ALA A 19 -2.00 0.00 15.39
CA ALA A 19 -1.54 -1.29 15.88
C ALA A 19 -0.36 -1.10 16.84
N ARG A 20 -0.38 -1.82 17.96
CA ARG A 20 0.66 -1.77 18.99
C ARG A 20 1.80 -2.71 18.66
N LYS A 21 2.97 -2.47 19.26
CA LYS A 21 4.11 -3.39 19.16
C LYS A 21 3.71 -4.79 19.60
N GLY A 22 4.05 -5.78 18.78
CA GLY A 22 3.71 -7.19 18.97
C GLY A 22 2.35 -7.61 18.39
N GLU A 23 1.51 -6.66 17.97
CA GLU A 23 0.26 -7.01 17.28
C GLU A 23 0.53 -7.42 15.83
N THR A 24 -0.28 -8.38 15.36
CA THR A 24 -0.21 -8.86 13.98
C THR A 24 -1.28 -8.21 13.12
N VAL A 25 -0.84 -7.58 12.04
CA VAL A 25 -1.71 -7.10 10.97
C VAL A 25 -1.76 -8.15 9.87
N VAL A 26 -2.97 -8.67 9.62
CA VAL A 26 -3.25 -9.67 8.59
C VAL A 26 -3.85 -8.97 7.39
N PHE A 27 -3.18 -9.07 6.24
CA PHE A 27 -3.66 -8.66 4.94
C PHE A 27 -4.33 -9.83 4.25
N THR A 28 -5.56 -9.69 3.78
CA THR A 28 -6.28 -10.70 3.00
C THR A 28 -6.56 -10.16 1.61
N PHE A 29 -6.08 -10.86 0.59
CA PHE A 29 -6.14 -10.39 -0.80
C PHE A 29 -7.33 -10.98 -1.54
N PHE A 30 -8.02 -10.14 -2.30
CA PHE A 30 -9.21 -10.45 -3.07
C PHE A 30 -8.91 -10.35 -4.58
N PRO A 31 -9.87 -10.71 -5.47
CA PRO A 31 -9.61 -10.84 -6.90
C PRO A 31 -8.83 -9.70 -7.56
N LYS A 32 -8.10 -10.05 -8.63
CA LYS A 32 -7.01 -9.28 -9.27
C LYS A 32 -5.67 -9.47 -8.55
N ALA A 33 -4.64 -8.78 -9.03
CA ALA A 33 -3.31 -8.79 -8.42
C ALA A 33 -3.10 -7.52 -7.61
N HIS A 34 -2.85 -7.71 -6.31
CA HIS A 34 -2.55 -6.64 -5.36
C HIS A 34 -1.33 -7.00 -4.52
N SER A 35 -0.74 -6.02 -3.83
CA SER A 35 0.31 -6.23 -2.84
C SER A 35 0.08 -5.34 -1.63
N ALA A 36 0.74 -5.69 -0.52
CA ALA A 36 1.06 -4.80 0.57
C ALA A 36 2.58 -4.68 0.62
N THR A 37 3.10 -3.50 0.28
CA THR A 37 4.54 -3.25 0.18
C THR A 37 4.87 -1.95 0.88
N THR A 38 5.83 -1.96 1.80
CA THR A 38 6.26 -0.74 2.49
C THR A 38 6.91 0.24 1.53
N SER A 39 6.73 1.51 1.83
CA SER A 39 7.25 2.67 1.10
C SER A 39 7.66 3.73 2.12
N SER A 40 8.07 4.91 1.64
CA SER A 40 8.30 6.05 2.52
C SER A 40 7.22 7.11 2.33
N PHE A 41 7.00 7.94 3.34
CA PHE A 41 6.06 9.05 3.24
C PHE A 41 6.34 9.98 2.05
N ASN A 42 7.63 10.21 1.75
CA ASN A 42 8.06 11.10 0.68
C ASN A 42 8.12 10.42 -0.70
N ASP A 43 8.15 9.09 -0.71
CA ASP A 43 8.21 8.29 -1.92
C ASP A 43 7.21 7.12 -1.84
N PRO A 44 5.91 7.43 -1.99
CA PRO A 44 4.80 6.52 -1.64
C PRO A 44 4.64 5.34 -2.59
N CYS A 45 5.13 5.43 -3.82
CA CYS A 45 4.92 4.43 -4.86
C CYS A 45 6.19 3.66 -5.24
N ASN A 46 7.22 3.75 -4.40
CA ASN A 46 8.42 2.94 -4.54
C ASN A 46 8.61 2.06 -3.30
N PRO A 47 8.98 0.78 -3.49
CA PRO A 47 9.28 -0.11 -2.38
C PRO A 47 10.43 0.43 -1.51
N LEU A 48 10.23 0.44 -0.20
CA LEU A 48 11.27 0.69 0.77
C LEU A 48 11.80 -0.64 1.29
N LEU A 49 13.09 -0.91 1.03
CA LEU A 49 13.76 -2.15 1.40
C LEU A 49 14.66 -1.97 2.63
N GLY A 50 14.70 -3.01 3.47
CA GLY A 50 15.52 -3.05 4.69
C GLY A 50 14.96 -2.19 5.82
N GLY A 51 15.25 -2.54 7.08
CA GLY A 51 14.66 -1.89 8.25
C GLY A 51 13.68 -2.81 8.99
N THR A 52 13.31 -2.42 10.21
CA THR A 52 12.65 -3.32 11.17
C THR A 52 11.22 -3.72 10.78
N ASP A 53 10.43 -2.77 10.26
CA ASP A 53 9.03 -2.96 9.86
C ASP A 53 8.81 -2.88 8.35
N ASN A 54 9.89 -2.90 7.57
CA ASN A 54 9.80 -2.83 6.11
C ASN A 54 9.58 -4.23 5.53
N PHE A 55 8.59 -4.37 4.65
CA PHE A 55 8.17 -5.65 4.10
C PHE A 55 7.62 -5.50 2.68
N ASP A 56 7.57 -6.64 1.98
CA ASP A 56 6.94 -6.75 0.68
C ASP A 56 6.22 -8.10 0.61
N SER A 57 4.90 -8.06 0.47
CA SER A 57 4.11 -9.29 0.31
C SER A 57 4.38 -10.00 -1.02
N GLY A 58 4.95 -9.31 -2.01
CA GLY A 58 4.83 -9.73 -3.39
C GLY A 58 3.43 -9.43 -3.95
N LEU A 59 3.26 -9.62 -5.26
CA LEU A 59 1.93 -9.60 -5.86
C LEU A 59 1.20 -10.90 -5.52
N MET A 60 -0.02 -10.76 -4.99
CA MET A 60 -0.91 -11.86 -4.63
C MET A 60 -2.07 -11.91 -5.64
N PRO A 61 -1.93 -12.61 -6.78
CA PRO A 61 -2.99 -12.73 -7.77
C PRO A 61 -4.10 -13.65 -7.26
N VAL A 62 -5.35 -13.21 -7.38
CA VAL A 62 -6.54 -13.97 -7.02
C VAL A 62 -7.50 -14.02 -8.21
N ALA A 63 -8.04 -15.21 -8.51
CA ALA A 63 -8.97 -15.40 -9.61
C ALA A 63 -10.34 -14.77 -9.30
N ALA A 64 -11.05 -14.31 -10.35
CA ALA A 64 -12.34 -13.61 -10.21
C ALA A 64 -13.44 -14.46 -9.55
N ASN A 65 -13.37 -15.79 -9.68
CA ASN A 65 -14.35 -16.73 -9.14
C ASN A 65 -13.94 -17.35 -7.80
N THR A 66 -12.85 -16.90 -7.17
CA THR A 66 -12.43 -17.38 -5.85
C THR A 66 -13.45 -16.93 -4.79
N THR A 67 -14.01 -17.89 -4.05
CA THR A 67 -14.98 -17.64 -2.96
C THR A 67 -14.45 -17.99 -1.57
N PHE A 68 -13.36 -18.75 -1.47
CA PHE A 68 -12.69 -19.12 -0.22
C PHE A 68 -11.20 -19.35 -0.47
N GLY A 69 -10.40 -19.46 0.61
CA GLY A 69 -8.96 -19.72 0.50
C GLY A 69 -8.15 -18.53 -0.01
N PHE A 70 -8.61 -17.30 0.27
CA PHE A 70 -7.91 -16.07 -0.10
C PHE A 70 -6.50 -16.04 0.51
N PRO A 71 -5.47 -15.65 -0.26
CA PRO A 71 -4.11 -15.57 0.25
C PRO A 71 -4.02 -14.48 1.32
N THR A 72 -3.14 -14.70 2.29
CA THR A 72 -2.87 -13.76 3.38
C THR A 72 -1.39 -13.47 3.52
N TYR A 73 -1.09 -12.25 3.95
CA TYR A 73 0.25 -11.85 4.37
C TYR A 73 0.16 -11.25 5.77
N ASN A 74 1.04 -11.68 6.68
CA ASN A 74 1.00 -11.27 8.07
C ASN A 74 2.28 -10.51 8.40
N ILE A 75 2.13 -9.37 9.09
CA ILE A 75 3.26 -8.64 9.67
C ILE A 75 3.01 -8.45 11.15
N THR A 76 4.07 -8.56 11.94
CA THR A 76 4.06 -8.19 13.35
C THR A 76 4.68 -6.81 13.47
N VAL A 77 3.99 -5.89 14.15
CA VAL A 77 4.49 -4.53 14.36
C VAL A 77 5.65 -4.58 15.36
N GLN A 78 6.83 -4.12 14.96
CA GLN A 78 8.04 -4.16 15.78
C GLN A 78 8.31 -2.82 16.49
N ASP A 79 7.94 -1.70 15.86
CA ASP A 79 8.02 -0.35 16.42
C ASP A 79 6.72 0.44 16.15
N ASP A 80 5.87 0.56 17.16
CA ASP A 80 4.59 1.28 17.09
C ASP A 80 4.71 2.80 17.29
N THR A 81 5.92 3.31 17.52
CA THR A 81 6.17 4.75 17.65
C THR A 81 6.35 5.44 16.29
N LYS A 82 6.43 4.66 15.21
CA LYS A 82 6.64 5.15 13.84
C LYS A 82 5.49 4.73 12.93
N PRO A 83 5.11 5.59 11.97
CA PRO A 83 4.14 5.20 10.95
C PRO A 83 4.75 4.22 9.96
N ILE A 84 3.95 3.23 9.53
CA ILE A 84 4.29 2.31 8.44
C ILE A 84 3.46 2.69 7.23
N TRP A 85 4.12 3.10 6.16
CA TRP A 85 3.51 3.57 4.91
C TRP A 85 3.51 2.45 3.89
N ILE A 86 2.34 2.09 3.37
CA ILE A 86 2.17 0.90 2.54
C ILE A 86 1.47 1.27 1.24
N HIS A 87 1.90 0.68 0.14
CA HIS A 87 1.28 0.84 -1.17
C HIS A 87 1.05 -0.51 -1.85
N CYS A 88 0.17 -0.51 -2.84
CA CYS A 88 0.09 -1.60 -3.79
C CYS A 88 1.04 -1.32 -4.97
N LYS A 89 1.99 -2.23 -5.20
CA LYS A 89 3.02 -2.12 -6.24
C LYS A 89 2.58 -2.60 -7.62
N GLN A 90 1.30 -2.96 -7.79
CA GLN A 90 0.78 -3.46 -9.06
C GLN A 90 0.98 -2.39 -10.15
N PRO A 91 1.78 -2.70 -11.19
CA PRO A 91 2.11 -1.75 -12.24
C PRO A 91 0.97 -1.62 -13.25
N GLY A 92 1.12 -0.69 -14.19
CA GLY A 92 0.27 -0.52 -15.37
C GLY A 92 0.11 0.96 -15.74
N PRO A 93 -0.60 1.25 -16.84
CA PRO A 93 -1.34 2.49 -16.97
C PRO A 93 -2.83 2.27 -16.60
N PRO A 94 -3.34 2.81 -15.47
CA PRO A 94 -2.61 3.50 -14.40
C PRO A 94 -2.17 2.54 -13.28
N ALA A 95 -0.96 2.75 -12.74
CA ALA A 95 -0.44 1.99 -11.60
C ALA A 95 -1.32 2.16 -10.35
N HIS A 96 -1.54 1.08 -9.59
CA HIS A 96 -2.49 1.11 -8.46
C HIS A 96 -2.14 2.17 -7.40
N CYS A 97 -0.87 2.31 -7.03
CA CYS A 97 -0.44 3.33 -6.08
C CYS A 97 -0.74 4.75 -6.57
N GLY A 98 -0.48 5.05 -7.85
CA GLY A 98 -0.79 6.34 -8.48
C GLY A 98 -2.30 6.63 -8.56
N GLN A 99 -3.15 5.61 -8.46
CA GLN A 99 -4.60 5.77 -8.32
C GLN A 99 -5.05 5.94 -6.85
N GLY A 100 -4.11 5.94 -5.90
CA GLY A 100 -4.36 6.11 -4.48
C GLY A 100 -4.51 4.80 -3.70
N MET A 101 -4.07 3.66 -4.25
CA MET A 101 -4.05 2.40 -3.51
C MET A 101 -2.89 2.37 -2.51
N VAL A 102 -3.11 3.07 -1.39
CA VAL A 102 -2.17 3.19 -0.27
C VAL A 102 -2.89 3.02 1.06
N MET A 103 -2.12 2.67 2.09
CA MET A 103 -2.60 2.65 3.47
C MET A 103 -1.51 3.06 4.45
N ALA A 104 -1.90 3.30 5.70
CA ALA A 104 -0.97 3.57 6.78
C ALA A 104 -1.32 2.80 8.06
N ILE A 105 -0.28 2.38 8.77
CA ILE A 105 -0.37 1.92 10.16
C ILE A 105 0.24 3.02 11.02
N ASN A 106 -0.44 3.42 12.09
CA ASN A 106 0.03 4.43 13.06
C ASN A 106 0.41 5.79 12.43
N ALA A 107 -0.31 6.22 11.38
CA ALA A 107 -0.15 7.57 10.83
C ALA A 107 -0.48 8.65 11.90
N PRO A 108 0.33 9.72 12.02
CA PRO A 108 0.02 10.81 12.93
C PRO A 108 -1.20 11.61 12.43
N THR A 109 -1.84 12.33 13.36
CA THR A 109 -3.01 13.19 13.07
C THR A 109 -2.62 14.56 12.51
N THR A 110 -1.34 14.94 12.60
CA THR A 110 -0.81 16.20 12.07
C THR A 110 0.54 15.96 11.38
N GLY A 111 0.94 16.89 10.50
CA GLY A 111 2.17 16.76 9.72
C GLY A 111 2.06 15.69 8.65
N ASN A 112 2.77 14.58 8.83
CA ASN A 112 2.79 13.46 7.87
C ASN A 112 1.55 12.58 8.02
N THR A 113 0.36 13.13 7.75
CA THR A 113 -0.92 12.41 7.89
C THR A 113 -1.16 11.42 6.75
N PHE A 114 -2.13 10.52 6.93
CA PHE A 114 -2.56 9.63 5.85
C PHE A 114 -3.07 10.40 4.62
N ASP A 115 -3.85 11.47 4.81
CA ASP A 115 -4.35 12.28 3.69
C ASP A 115 -3.20 12.90 2.88
N ALA A 116 -2.15 13.37 3.56
CA ALA A 116 -0.95 13.89 2.90
C ALA A 116 -0.19 12.79 2.13
N PHE A 117 -0.13 11.58 2.69
CA PHE A 117 0.47 10.42 2.02
C PHE A 117 -0.33 10.00 0.77
N LEU A 118 -1.66 9.93 0.87
CA LEU A 118 -2.57 9.65 -0.23
C LEU A 118 -2.47 10.69 -1.35
N ALA A 119 -2.39 11.98 -0.99
CA ALA A 119 -2.19 13.06 -1.96
C ALA A 119 -0.86 12.90 -2.70
N LYS A 120 0.24 12.62 -2.00
CA LYS A 120 1.56 12.36 -2.61
C LYS A 120 1.51 11.15 -3.56
N ALA A 121 0.84 10.07 -3.16
CA ALA A 121 0.70 8.88 -4.00
C ALA A 121 0.02 9.20 -5.34
N LYS A 122 -1.08 9.94 -5.30
CA LYS A 122 -1.82 10.34 -6.50
C LYS A 122 -1.02 11.25 -7.44
N LEU A 123 -0.13 12.09 -6.88
CA LEU A 123 0.73 12.94 -7.70
C LEU A 123 1.73 12.15 -8.56
N THR A 124 2.10 10.92 -8.17
CA THR A 124 3.02 10.07 -8.94
C THR A 124 2.47 9.67 -10.32
N ALA A 125 1.14 9.62 -10.47
CA ALA A 125 0.49 9.34 -11.76
C ALA A 125 0.67 10.49 -12.77
N THR A 126 0.84 11.72 -12.28
CA THR A 126 1.06 12.94 -13.09
C THR A 126 2.50 13.07 -13.58
N THR A 127 3.47 12.54 -12.83
CA THR A 127 4.88 12.60 -13.20
C THR A 127 5.21 11.63 -14.34
N THR A 128 4.49 10.51 -14.47
CA THR A 128 4.70 9.56 -15.57
C THR A 128 4.23 10.10 -16.93
N THR A 129 3.38 11.14 -16.95
CA THR A 129 2.90 11.77 -18.19
C THR A 129 3.77 12.96 -18.66
N THR A 130 4.73 13.42 -17.85
CA THR A 130 5.55 14.61 -18.18
C THR A 130 7.01 14.26 -18.53
N SER A 131 7.48 13.04 -18.24
CA SER A 131 8.86 12.61 -18.58
C SER A 131 9.05 12.18 -20.05
N SER A 132 8.09 12.46 -20.93
CA SER A 132 8.23 12.28 -22.38
C SER A 132 8.08 13.60 -23.14
N ALA A 133 8.73 14.65 -22.66
CA ALA A 133 8.97 15.85 -23.47
C ALA A 133 10.19 16.61 -22.94
N SER A 134 11.38 16.31 -23.48
CA SER A 134 12.45 17.28 -23.72
C SER A 134 13.53 16.65 -24.61
N THR A 135 13.40 17.02 -25.88
CA THR A 135 14.34 17.10 -27.01
C THR A 135 15.82 17.34 -26.69
N ALA A 136 16.71 16.70 -27.47
CA ALA A 136 17.59 17.35 -28.44
C ALA A 136 18.11 16.32 -29.46
#